data_AF-A0A9E1S7Y9-F1
#
_entry.id   AF-A0A9E1S7Y9-F1
#
_cell.length_a   1.000
_cell.length_b   1.000
_cell.length_c   1.000
_cell.angle_alpha   90.00
_cell.angle_beta   90.00
_cell.angle_gamma   90.00
#
_symmetry.space_group_name_H-M   'P 1'
#
loop_
_entity.id
_entity.type
_entity.pdbx_description
1 polymer ?
#
loop_
_entity_poly.entity_id
_entity_poly.type
_entity_poly.pdbx_seq_one_letter_code
_entity_poly.pdbx_strand_id
1 'polypeptide(L)'
;MLTPTQLIENIYTGAGRVTAADLMSRSDYQALRQDLLRLVLQHKRKRRVRLDENLSIVFENRLTAWLQAQEELRWLTRPDSRDIDETLERANQLVAERGHLTATIFVDGAHRPAVDAYVAAIATHEFGLGVHFDGHIMEGQFVEAPHEGWNTVHPLRFNPTIREAVQAAIVWGNDTTQAIPLPNQLQTALSMDLNRSPTPYFLFA
;
A
#
# COMPACT_ATOMS: atom_id res chain seq x y z
N MET A 1 12.85 4.49 25.81
CA MET A 1 12.02 4.80 24.63
C MET A 1 12.68 4.18 23.42
N LEU A 2 11.90 3.58 22.52
CA LEU A 2 12.41 3.11 21.23
C LEU A 2 12.82 4.32 20.38
N THR A 3 13.89 4.19 19.60
CA THR A 3 14.18 5.18 18.55
C THR A 3 13.11 5.10 17.45
N PRO A 4 12.92 6.15 16.62
CA PRO A 4 12.00 6.09 15.48
C PRO A 4 12.24 4.89 14.56
N THR A 5 13.51 4.56 14.31
CA THR A 5 13.93 3.39 13.54
C THR A 5 13.46 2.08 14.17
N GLN A 6 13.75 1.87 15.46
CA GLN A 6 13.32 0.67 16.18
C GLN A 6 11.80 0.55 16.24
N LEU A 7 11.10 1.68 16.39
CA LEU A 7 9.64 1.69 16.39
C LEU A 7 9.09 1.21 15.05
N ILE A 8 9.55 1.78 13.93
CA ILE A 8 9.01 1.37 12.63
C ILE A 8 9.39 -0.06 12.25
N GLU A 9 10.55 -0.56 12.69
CA GLU A 9 10.97 -1.95 12.52
C GLU A 9 10.03 -2.89 13.27
N ASN A 10 9.70 -2.56 14.52
CA ASN A 10 8.73 -3.33 15.31
C ASN A 10 7.33 -3.32 14.68
N ILE A 11 6.87 -2.17 14.19
CA ILE A 11 5.58 -2.08 13.48
C ILE A 11 5.61 -2.91 12.20
N TYR A 12 6.65 -2.79 11.38
CA TYR A 12 6.77 -3.50 10.11
C TYR A 12 6.82 -5.03 10.29
N THR A 13 7.61 -5.50 11.25
CA THR A 13 7.80 -6.94 11.52
C THR A 13 6.65 -7.55 12.35
N GLY A 14 5.75 -6.73 12.88
CA GLY A 14 4.56 -7.17 13.60
C GLY A 14 3.67 -8.07 12.73
N ALA A 15 3.05 -9.07 13.36
CA ALA A 15 2.17 -9.99 12.66
C ALA A 15 0.76 -9.42 12.49
N GLY A 16 0.22 -9.52 11.27
CA GLY A 16 -1.19 -9.25 11.00
C GLY A 16 -1.57 -7.76 11.01
N ARG A 17 -2.85 -7.51 11.32
CA ARG A 17 -3.51 -6.19 11.29
C ARG A 17 -2.97 -5.25 12.35
N VAL A 18 -2.96 -3.95 12.07
CA VAL A 18 -2.63 -2.89 13.03
C VAL A 18 -3.73 -2.83 14.08
N THR A 19 -3.34 -2.79 15.34
CA THR A 19 -4.22 -2.80 16.50
C THR A 19 -4.04 -1.53 17.32
N ALA A 20 -4.95 -1.27 18.26
CA ALA A 20 -4.83 -0.13 19.18
C ALA A 20 -3.54 -0.17 20.03
N ALA A 21 -2.99 -1.36 20.30
CA ALA A 21 -1.73 -1.52 21.03
C ALA A 21 -0.50 -1.05 20.23
N ASP A 22 -0.62 -0.93 18.92
CA ASP A 22 0.44 -0.42 18.04
C ASP A 22 0.42 1.11 17.93
N LEU A 23 -0.68 1.75 18.34
CA LEU A 23 -0.85 3.19 18.25
C LEU A 23 -0.06 3.92 19.33
N MET A 24 0.38 5.12 18.99
CA MET A 24 1.08 6.00 19.91
C MET A 24 0.09 6.97 20.53
N SER A 25 0.40 7.48 21.71
CA SER A 25 -0.32 8.64 22.23
C SER A 25 -0.13 9.83 21.28
N ARG A 26 -1.11 10.73 21.23
CA ARG A 26 -1.02 11.95 20.40
C ARG A 26 0.25 12.76 20.69
N SER A 27 0.65 12.87 21.95
CA SER A 27 1.87 13.59 22.35
C SER A 27 3.14 12.90 21.85
N ASP A 28 3.24 11.58 22.02
CA ASP A 28 4.42 10.83 21.59
C ASP A 28 4.53 10.82 20.07
N TYR A 29 3.41 10.63 19.37
CA TYR A 29 3.38 10.69 17.91
C TYR A 29 3.81 12.07 17.42
N GLN A 30 3.24 13.15 17.98
CA GLN A 30 3.60 14.52 17.57
C GLN A 30 5.09 14.82 17.78
N ALA A 31 5.70 14.31 18.85
CA ALA A 31 7.12 14.47 19.13
C ALA A 31 8.03 13.78 18.11
N LEU A 32 7.62 12.62 17.58
CA LEU A 32 8.43 11.82 16.64
C LEU A 32 7.96 11.92 15.17
N ARG A 33 6.84 12.60 14.91
CA ARG A 33 6.12 12.60 13.63
C ARG A 33 7.02 12.92 12.43
N GLN A 34 7.88 13.92 12.55
CA GLN A 34 8.74 14.33 11.43
C GLN A 34 9.71 13.22 11.02
N ASP A 35 10.30 12.53 11.99
CA ASP A 35 11.18 11.39 11.72
C ASP A 35 10.41 10.20 11.18
N LEU A 36 9.26 9.87 11.78
CA LEU A 36 8.42 8.77 11.33
C LEU A 36 7.95 8.97 9.88
N LEU A 37 7.48 10.17 9.54
CA LEU A 37 7.09 10.50 8.15
C LEU A 37 8.26 10.36 7.19
N ARG A 38 9.43 10.91 7.54
CA ARG A 38 10.63 10.82 6.70
C ARG A 38 11.01 9.36 6.43
N LEU A 39 11.04 8.53 7.46
CA LEU A 39 11.41 7.12 7.39
C LEU A 39 10.40 6.31 6.58
N VAL A 40 9.10 6.47 6.84
CA VAL A 40 8.06 5.73 6.11
C VAL A 40 7.91 6.22 4.67
N LEU A 41 8.08 7.51 4.38
CA LEU A 41 8.10 7.99 2.99
C LEU A 41 9.29 7.44 2.21
N GLN A 42 10.47 7.32 2.85
CA GLN A 42 11.61 6.63 2.24
C GLN A 42 11.28 5.16 1.93
N HIS A 43 10.60 4.47 2.86
CA HIS A 43 10.11 3.11 2.65
C HIS A 43 9.10 3.01 1.49
N LYS A 44 8.11 3.91 1.42
CA LYS A 44 7.12 3.97 0.31
C LYS A 44 7.78 4.23 -1.04
N ARG A 45 8.86 5.03 -1.11
CA ARG A 45 9.60 5.28 -2.37
C ARG A 45 10.16 4.00 -2.98
N LYS A 46 10.68 3.08 -2.16
CA LYS A 46 11.19 1.79 -2.62
C LYS A 46 10.10 0.84 -3.14
N ARG A 47 8.83 1.21 -2.91
CA ARG A 47 7.63 0.42 -3.20
C ARG A 47 6.73 1.07 -4.26
N ARG A 48 7.15 2.24 -4.77
CA ARG A 48 6.41 2.99 -5.78
C ARG A 48 6.95 2.68 -7.17
N VAL A 49 6.04 2.42 -8.11
CA VAL A 49 6.37 2.21 -9.51
C VAL A 49 5.51 3.13 -10.36
N ARG A 50 6.13 3.81 -11.32
CA ARG A 50 5.43 4.55 -12.38
C ARG A 50 4.99 3.54 -13.43
N LEU A 51 3.69 3.43 -13.70
CA LEU A 51 3.17 2.53 -14.72
C LEU A 51 3.22 3.21 -16.10
N ASP A 52 2.73 4.45 -16.17
CA ASP A 52 2.80 5.31 -17.35
C ASP A 52 2.82 6.80 -16.94
N GLU A 53 2.58 7.73 -17.86
CA GLU A 53 2.55 9.17 -17.59
C GLU A 53 1.44 9.65 -16.65
N ASN A 54 0.44 8.83 -16.34
CA ASN A 54 -0.74 9.20 -15.56
C ASN A 54 -1.02 8.27 -14.36
N LEU A 55 -0.33 7.14 -14.26
CA LEU A 55 -0.55 6.11 -13.26
C LEU A 55 0.71 5.80 -12.47
N SER A 56 0.55 5.70 -11.16
CA SER A 56 1.56 5.08 -10.31
C SER A 56 0.92 4.15 -9.30
N ILE A 57 1.68 3.15 -8.88
CA ILE A 57 1.25 2.18 -7.87
C ILE A 57 2.24 2.19 -6.71
N VAL A 58 1.73 2.10 -5.49
CA VAL A 58 2.55 1.92 -4.29
C VAL A 58 2.12 0.65 -3.59
N PHE A 59 3.01 -0.32 -3.44
CA PHE A 59 2.73 -1.52 -2.65
C PHE A 59 2.73 -1.18 -1.16
N GLU A 60 1.62 -1.47 -0.51
CA GLU A 60 1.33 -1.09 0.87
C GLU A 60 1.54 -2.28 1.81
N ASN A 61 1.79 -1.99 3.08
CA ASN A 61 2.00 -3.01 4.09
C ASN A 61 1.59 -2.51 5.48
N ARG A 62 1.86 -3.33 6.50
CA ARG A 62 1.57 -3.01 7.90
C ARG A 62 2.11 -1.65 8.36
N LEU A 63 3.32 -1.28 7.95
CA LEU A 63 3.94 -0.01 8.33
C LEU A 63 3.23 1.19 7.68
N THR A 64 2.84 1.06 6.41
CA THR A 64 2.14 2.14 5.72
C THR A 64 0.71 2.30 6.24
N ALA A 65 0.03 1.20 6.55
CA ALA A 65 -1.26 1.18 7.25
C ALA A 65 -1.19 1.89 8.61
N TRP A 66 -0.18 1.55 9.41
CA TRP A 66 0.02 2.17 10.72
C TRP A 66 0.24 3.69 10.62
N LEU A 67 1.06 4.15 9.68
CA LEU A 67 1.26 5.59 9.48
C LEU A 67 -0.04 6.29 9.06
N GLN A 68 -0.83 5.66 8.18
CA GLN A 68 -2.11 6.22 7.76
C GLN A 68 -3.07 6.37 8.95
N ALA A 69 -3.20 5.34 9.80
CA ALA A 69 -4.00 5.40 11.00
C ALA A 69 -3.55 6.54 11.94
N GLN A 70 -2.23 6.68 12.14
CA GLN A 70 -1.67 7.73 13.00
C GLN A 70 -1.95 9.14 12.45
N GLU A 71 -1.76 9.34 11.13
CA GLU A 71 -2.04 10.63 10.51
C GLU A 71 -3.54 10.98 10.52
N GLU A 72 -4.43 10.00 10.37
CA GLU A 72 -5.88 10.20 10.44
C GLU A 72 -6.32 10.55 11.87
N LEU A 73 -5.92 9.75 12.87
CA LEU A 73 -6.23 10.01 14.29
C LEU A 73 -5.66 11.34 14.79
N ARG A 74 -4.53 11.81 14.24
CA ARG A 74 -3.94 13.11 14.59
C ARG A 74 -4.87 14.28 14.28
N TRP A 75 -5.69 14.17 13.23
CA TRP A 75 -6.67 15.21 12.89
C TRP A 75 -7.85 15.25 13.86
N LEU A 76 -8.10 14.15 14.58
CA LEU A 76 -9.15 14.07 15.58
C LEU A 76 -8.67 14.69 16.91
N THR A 77 -9.48 15.60 17.46
CA THR A 77 -9.05 16.34 18.66
C THR A 77 -9.04 15.46 19.91
N ARG A 78 -10.05 14.60 20.07
CA ARG A 78 -10.18 13.59 21.15
C ARG A 78 -10.91 12.36 20.59
N PRO A 79 -10.23 11.48 19.84
CA PRO A 79 -10.86 10.29 19.31
C PRO A 79 -11.32 9.37 20.45
N ASP A 80 -12.52 8.81 20.32
CA ASP A 80 -13.00 7.76 21.22
C ASP A 80 -12.63 6.36 20.69
N SER A 81 -13.10 5.29 21.35
CA SER A 81 -12.80 3.92 20.91
C SER A 81 -13.36 3.62 19.52
N ARG A 82 -14.54 4.18 19.20
CA ARG A 82 -15.19 3.95 17.90
C ARG A 82 -14.41 4.65 16.79
N ASP A 83 -13.98 5.89 17.02
CA ASP A 83 -13.12 6.61 16.06
C ASP A 83 -11.83 5.82 15.76
N ILE A 84 -11.22 5.23 16.80
CA ILE A 84 -10.02 4.40 16.69
C ILE A 84 -10.31 3.14 15.88
N ASP A 85 -11.37 2.40 16.21
CA ASP A 85 -11.73 1.16 15.52
C ASP A 85 -12.05 1.39 14.04
N GLU A 86 -12.82 2.44 13.72
CA GLU A 86 -13.15 2.79 12.34
C GLU A 86 -11.91 3.21 11.54
N THR A 87 -11.01 3.98 12.16
CA THR A 87 -9.74 4.38 11.54
C THR A 87 -8.84 3.17 11.28
N LEU A 88 -8.72 2.27 12.27
CA LEU A 88 -7.95 1.04 12.11
C LEU A 88 -8.57 0.12 11.06
N GLU A 89 -9.90 0.04 10.97
CA GLU A 89 -10.56 -0.78 9.94
C GLU A 89 -10.22 -0.27 8.53
N ARG A 90 -10.31 1.04 8.30
CA ARG A 90 -9.91 1.67 7.04
C ARG A 90 -8.43 1.44 6.73
N ALA A 91 -7.54 1.75 7.68
CA ALA A 91 -6.10 1.59 7.49
C ALA A 91 -5.71 0.11 7.23
N ASN A 92 -6.36 -0.84 7.88
CA ASN A 92 -6.08 -2.26 7.72
C ASN A 92 -6.46 -2.83 6.36
N GLN A 93 -7.20 -2.10 5.53
CA GLN A 93 -7.38 -2.46 4.11
C GLN A 93 -6.04 -2.52 3.35
N LEU A 94 -5.02 -1.82 3.84
CA LEU A 94 -3.67 -1.79 3.29
C LEU A 94 -2.74 -2.88 3.85
N VAL A 95 -3.23 -3.75 4.73
CA VAL A 95 -2.44 -4.84 5.30
C VAL A 95 -2.80 -6.13 4.60
N ALA A 96 -1.85 -6.64 3.80
CA ALA A 96 -2.03 -7.90 3.11
C ALA A 96 -2.12 -9.11 4.07
N GLU A 97 -3.01 -10.02 3.74
CA GLU A 97 -3.02 -11.37 4.31
C GLU A 97 -1.77 -12.15 3.84
N ARG A 98 -1.49 -13.29 4.50
CA ARG A 98 -0.37 -14.14 4.07
C ARG A 98 -0.61 -14.62 2.63
N GLY A 99 0.43 -14.57 1.80
CA GLY A 99 0.36 -14.97 0.38
C GLY A 99 -0.37 -13.97 -0.53
N HIS A 100 -0.80 -12.83 -0.01
CA HIS A 100 -1.48 -11.79 -0.77
C HIS A 100 -0.63 -10.52 -0.80
N LEU A 101 -0.95 -9.59 -1.70
CA LEU A 101 -0.36 -8.25 -1.73
C LEU A 101 -1.46 -7.19 -1.68
N THR A 102 -1.11 -6.02 -1.17
CA THR A 102 -1.95 -4.83 -1.17
C THR A 102 -1.20 -3.69 -1.82
N ALA A 103 -1.91 -2.82 -2.54
CA ALA A 103 -1.31 -1.62 -3.11
C ALA A 103 -2.33 -0.49 -3.17
N THR A 104 -1.85 0.72 -3.42
CA THR A 104 -2.67 1.87 -3.77
C THR A 104 -2.27 2.33 -5.17
N ILE A 105 -3.23 2.41 -6.09
CA ILE A 105 -3.04 3.05 -7.40
C ILE A 105 -3.41 4.54 -7.31
N PHE A 106 -2.61 5.37 -7.98
CA PHE A 106 -2.78 6.81 -8.08
C PHE A 106 -2.93 7.19 -9.54
N VAL A 107 -3.99 7.94 -9.86
CA VAL A 107 -4.21 8.59 -11.15
C VAL A 107 -3.76 10.05 -11.03
N ASP A 108 -2.48 10.30 -11.27
CA ASP A 108 -1.76 11.52 -10.89
C ASP A 108 -1.02 12.18 -12.08
N GLY A 109 -1.56 12.00 -13.29
CA GLY A 109 -1.08 12.67 -14.50
C GLY A 109 -1.39 14.17 -14.55
N ALA A 110 -0.58 14.92 -15.29
CA ALA A 110 -0.82 16.34 -15.54
C ALA A 110 -1.90 16.59 -16.62
N HIS A 111 -2.17 15.61 -17.48
CA HIS A 111 -3.09 15.73 -18.60
C HIS A 111 -4.51 15.30 -18.22
N ARG A 112 -5.40 16.29 -18.00
CA ARG A 112 -6.73 16.06 -17.44
C ARG A 112 -7.59 15.03 -18.21
N PRO A 113 -7.67 15.04 -19.55
CA PRO A 113 -8.45 14.03 -20.28
C PRO A 113 -7.96 12.60 -20.07
N ALA A 114 -6.65 12.39 -19.87
CA ALA A 114 -6.10 11.06 -19.63
C ALA A 114 -6.42 10.58 -18.20
N VAL A 115 -6.34 11.48 -17.23
CA VAL A 115 -6.78 11.23 -15.84
C VAL A 115 -8.26 10.87 -15.80
N ASP A 116 -9.11 11.67 -16.45
CA ASP A 116 -10.56 11.44 -16.47
C ASP A 116 -10.89 10.09 -17.15
N ALA A 117 -10.17 9.72 -18.21
CA ALA A 117 -10.33 8.42 -18.87
C ALA A 117 -9.96 7.24 -17.96
N TYR A 118 -8.87 7.34 -17.18
CA TYR A 118 -8.50 6.30 -16.23
C TYR A 118 -9.51 6.18 -15.08
N VAL A 119 -9.94 7.30 -14.51
CA VAL A 119 -10.98 7.31 -13.47
C VAL A 119 -12.27 6.68 -13.99
N ALA A 120 -12.68 7.00 -15.23
CA ALA A 120 -13.85 6.41 -15.85
C ALA A 120 -13.70 4.90 -16.07
N ALA A 121 -12.56 4.44 -16.62
CA ALA A 121 -12.31 3.02 -16.90
C ALA A 121 -12.28 2.18 -15.61
N ILE A 122 -11.70 2.70 -14.53
CA ILE A 122 -11.77 2.02 -13.23
C ILE A 122 -13.25 1.93 -12.80
N ALA A 123 -14.08 2.97 -13.08
CA ALA A 123 -15.43 3.10 -12.52
C ALA A 123 -16.42 2.18 -13.18
N THR A 124 -16.19 1.94 -14.47
CA THR A 124 -16.92 1.00 -15.29
C THR A 124 -16.36 -0.43 -15.20
N HIS A 125 -15.35 -0.67 -14.36
CA HIS A 125 -14.65 -1.97 -14.24
C HIS A 125 -13.96 -2.42 -15.55
N GLU A 126 -13.59 -1.47 -16.41
CA GLU A 126 -12.87 -1.68 -17.68
C GLU A 126 -11.35 -1.50 -17.52
N PHE A 127 -10.87 -1.48 -16.27
CA PHE A 127 -9.46 -1.39 -15.94
C PHE A 127 -9.01 -2.62 -15.12
N GLY A 128 -8.19 -3.46 -15.73
CA GLY A 128 -7.52 -4.58 -15.07
C GLY A 128 -6.14 -4.20 -14.53
N LEU A 129 -5.74 -4.82 -13.43
CA LEU A 129 -4.39 -4.72 -12.87
C LEU A 129 -3.99 -6.07 -12.30
N GLY A 130 -2.78 -6.52 -12.57
CA GLY A 130 -2.23 -7.78 -12.10
C GLY A 130 -0.76 -7.67 -11.73
N VAL A 131 -0.32 -8.56 -10.85
CA VAL A 131 1.08 -8.64 -10.41
C VAL A 131 1.55 -10.07 -10.58
N HIS A 132 2.62 -10.23 -11.33
CA HIS A 132 3.34 -11.48 -11.46
C HIS A 132 4.52 -11.43 -10.49
N PHE A 133 4.52 -12.31 -9.48
CA PHE A 133 5.57 -12.32 -8.48
C PHE A 133 5.66 -13.66 -7.76
N ASP A 134 6.88 -14.07 -7.42
CA ASP A 134 7.17 -15.32 -6.69
C ASP A 134 6.51 -16.57 -7.31
N GLY A 135 6.51 -16.64 -8.65
CA GLY A 135 5.89 -17.72 -9.40
C GLY A 135 4.37 -17.64 -9.53
N HIS A 136 3.71 -16.66 -8.89
CA HIS A 136 2.25 -16.52 -8.93
C HIS A 136 1.81 -15.40 -9.89
N ILE A 137 0.70 -15.62 -10.58
CA ILE A 137 -0.12 -14.55 -11.16
C ILE A 137 -1.14 -14.12 -10.10
N MET A 138 -1.11 -12.85 -9.69
CA MET A 138 -2.04 -12.28 -8.74
C MET A 138 -2.95 -11.25 -9.43
N GLU A 139 -4.27 -11.42 -9.31
CA GLU A 139 -5.26 -10.52 -9.90
C GLU A 139 -5.65 -9.43 -8.90
N GLY A 140 -5.61 -8.18 -9.35
CA GLY A 140 -5.97 -7.00 -8.57
C GLY A 140 -7.47 -6.80 -8.49
N GLN A 141 -7.95 -6.51 -7.29
CA GLN A 141 -9.34 -6.19 -6.98
C GLN A 141 -9.37 -4.90 -6.16
N PHE A 142 -10.21 -3.94 -6.57
CA PHE A 142 -10.42 -2.71 -5.81
C PHE A 142 -11.13 -3.02 -4.50
N VAL A 143 -10.66 -2.41 -3.40
CA VAL A 143 -11.23 -2.65 -2.07
C VAL A 143 -12.57 -1.94 -1.90
N GLU A 144 -12.71 -0.76 -2.50
CA GLU A 144 -13.95 0.02 -2.49
C GLU A 144 -14.64 -0.10 -3.84
N ALA A 145 -15.97 -0.28 -3.80
CA ALA A 145 -16.78 -0.24 -5.02
C ALA A 145 -16.77 1.17 -5.62
N PRO A 146 -16.84 1.29 -6.96
CA PRO A 146 -16.99 2.59 -7.59
C PRO A 146 -18.24 3.33 -7.10
N HIS A 147 -18.08 4.63 -6.87
CA HIS A 147 -19.19 5.53 -6.54
C HIS A 147 -19.07 6.85 -7.32
N GLU A 148 -20.17 7.58 -7.45
CA GLU A 148 -20.20 8.89 -8.09
C GLU A 148 -19.20 9.85 -7.40
N GLY A 149 -18.43 10.62 -8.17
CA GLY A 149 -17.38 11.51 -7.64
C GLY A 149 -16.08 10.81 -7.26
N TRP A 150 -15.74 9.71 -7.92
CA TRP A 150 -14.62 8.86 -7.54
C TRP A 150 -13.27 9.56 -7.54
N ASN A 151 -12.41 9.11 -6.62
CA ASN A 151 -11.16 9.75 -6.26
C ASN A 151 -10.04 9.32 -7.23
N THR A 152 -8.89 9.98 -7.21
CA THR A 152 -7.70 9.59 -8.00
C THR A 152 -6.80 8.58 -7.28
N VAL A 153 -7.29 7.97 -6.21
CA VAL A 153 -6.52 7.11 -5.31
C VAL A 153 -7.38 5.92 -4.93
N HIS A 154 -6.93 4.70 -5.24
CA HIS A 154 -7.70 3.50 -4.96
C HIS A 154 -6.85 2.39 -4.35
N PRO A 155 -7.23 1.85 -3.18
CA PRO A 155 -6.62 0.65 -2.63
C PRO A 155 -7.04 -0.60 -3.41
N LEU A 156 -6.09 -1.51 -3.59
CA LEU A 156 -6.24 -2.80 -4.25
C LEU A 156 -5.74 -3.94 -3.36
N ARG A 157 -6.36 -5.10 -3.53
CA ARG A 157 -5.88 -6.40 -3.06
C ARG A 157 -5.53 -7.25 -4.26
N PHE A 158 -4.40 -7.94 -4.17
CA PHE A 158 -3.94 -8.89 -5.18
C PHE A 158 -4.06 -10.30 -4.61
N ASN A 159 -4.89 -11.11 -5.26
CA ASN A 159 -5.14 -12.48 -4.85
C ASN A 159 -4.36 -13.44 -5.76
N PRO A 160 -3.56 -14.37 -5.22
CA PRO A 160 -2.87 -15.36 -6.03
C PRO A 160 -3.87 -16.26 -6.74
N THR A 161 -3.59 -16.53 -8.01
CA THR A 161 -4.32 -17.49 -8.83
C THR A 161 -3.59 -18.83 -8.87
N ILE A 162 -4.24 -19.86 -9.43
CA ILE A 162 -3.62 -21.16 -9.71
C ILE A 162 -2.60 -21.11 -10.86
N ARG A 163 -2.54 -20.00 -11.59
CA ARG A 163 -1.65 -19.85 -12.75
C ARG A 163 -0.29 -19.37 -12.30
N GLU A 164 0.75 -19.88 -12.96
CA GLU A 164 2.12 -19.54 -12.66
C GLU A 164 2.66 -18.47 -13.61
N ALA A 165 3.49 -17.59 -13.06
CA ALA A 165 4.20 -16.58 -13.82
C ALA A 165 5.68 -16.92 -13.93
N VAL A 166 6.23 -16.81 -15.15
CA VAL A 166 7.66 -17.08 -15.40
C VAL A 166 8.53 -15.84 -15.12
N GLN A 167 7.96 -14.64 -15.24
CA GLN A 167 8.68 -13.37 -15.08
C GLN A 167 7.92 -12.42 -14.17
N ALA A 168 8.65 -11.73 -13.30
CA ALA A 168 8.07 -10.75 -12.40
C ALA A 168 7.70 -9.46 -13.17
N ALA A 169 6.43 -9.06 -13.09
CA ALA A 169 5.89 -7.93 -13.84
C ALA A 169 4.63 -7.33 -13.20
N ILE A 170 4.37 -6.06 -13.48
CA ILE A 170 3.05 -5.44 -13.27
C ILE A 170 2.37 -5.37 -14.63
N VAL A 171 1.13 -5.85 -14.71
CA VAL A 171 0.32 -5.83 -15.92
C VAL A 171 -0.94 -5.01 -15.70
N TRP A 172 -1.36 -4.19 -16.67
CA TRP A 172 -2.55 -3.35 -16.51
C TRP A 172 -3.23 -2.99 -17.85
N GLY A 173 -4.43 -2.41 -17.75
CA GLY A 173 -5.23 -1.92 -18.88
C GLY A 173 -6.44 -2.81 -19.19
N ASN A 174 -7.21 -2.42 -20.20
CA ASN A 174 -8.32 -3.24 -20.72
C ASN A 174 -7.74 -4.53 -21.31
N ASP A 175 -8.21 -5.68 -20.86
CA ASP A 175 -7.63 -7.02 -21.11
C ASP A 175 -6.13 -7.18 -20.73
N THR A 176 -5.58 -6.35 -19.84
CA THR A 176 -4.17 -6.42 -19.36
C THR A 176 -3.11 -6.41 -20.49
N THR A 177 -3.20 -5.43 -21.38
CA THR A 177 -2.33 -5.31 -22.56
C THR A 177 -0.98 -4.62 -22.31
N GLN A 178 -0.83 -3.93 -21.18
CA GLN A 178 0.41 -3.23 -20.81
C GLN A 178 1.16 -4.01 -19.73
N ALA A 179 2.50 -4.00 -19.80
CA ALA A 179 3.35 -4.67 -18.83
C ALA A 179 4.67 -3.94 -18.63
N ILE A 180 5.15 -3.91 -17.38
CA ILE A 180 6.53 -3.53 -17.06
C ILE A 180 7.16 -4.59 -16.16
N PRO A 181 8.47 -4.89 -16.33
CA PRO A 181 9.19 -5.73 -15.40
C PRO A 181 9.15 -5.16 -13.98
N LEU A 182 9.02 -6.03 -12.98
CA LEU A 182 9.08 -5.62 -11.58
C LEU A 182 10.52 -5.17 -11.26
N PRO A 183 10.77 -3.93 -10.79
CA PRO A 183 12.12 -3.50 -10.44
C PRO A 183 12.71 -4.38 -9.33
N ASN A 184 14.00 -4.70 -9.39
CA ASN A 184 14.67 -5.58 -8.40
C ASN A 184 14.48 -5.09 -6.95
N GLN A 185 14.52 -3.78 -6.72
CA GLN A 185 14.28 -3.21 -5.40
C GLN A 185 12.87 -3.51 -4.88
N LEU A 186 11.87 -3.44 -5.75
CA LEU A 186 10.50 -3.78 -5.40
C LEU A 186 10.37 -5.29 -5.18
N GLN A 187 10.99 -6.12 -6.01
CA GLN A 187 11.01 -7.59 -5.81
C GLN A 187 11.54 -7.94 -4.42
N THR A 188 12.68 -7.36 -4.00
CA THR A 188 13.21 -7.56 -2.64
C THR A 188 12.20 -7.12 -1.56
N ALA A 189 11.53 -5.97 -1.74
CA ALA A 189 10.54 -5.48 -0.79
C ALA A 189 9.34 -6.44 -0.66
N LEU A 190 8.80 -6.92 -1.78
CA LEU A 190 7.66 -7.84 -1.80
C LEU A 190 8.02 -9.23 -1.29
N SER A 191 9.22 -9.74 -1.58
CA SER A 191 9.71 -10.99 -1.00
C SER A 191 9.74 -10.93 0.53
N MET A 192 10.09 -9.78 1.11
CA MET A 192 10.04 -9.60 2.56
C MET A 192 8.61 -9.56 3.10
N ASP A 193 7.68 -8.92 2.39
CA ASP A 193 6.28 -8.87 2.81
C ASP A 193 5.63 -10.27 2.79
N LEU A 194 5.90 -11.07 1.75
CA LEU A 194 5.37 -12.43 1.60
C LEU A 194 5.98 -13.39 2.62
N ASN A 195 7.31 -13.37 2.79
CA ASN A 195 8.02 -14.29 3.68
C ASN A 195 8.03 -13.84 5.15
N ARG A 196 7.63 -12.59 5.44
CA ARG A 196 7.67 -11.98 6.78
C ARG A 196 8.98 -12.26 7.53
N SER A 197 10.10 -12.21 6.82
CA SER A 197 11.41 -12.52 7.40
C SER A 197 11.82 -11.40 8.38
N PRO A 198 12.15 -11.71 9.64
CA PRO A 198 12.35 -10.72 10.70
C PRO A 198 13.69 -10.00 10.64
N THR A 199 14.47 -10.11 9.54
CA THR A 199 15.78 -9.48 9.45
C THR A 199 15.64 -7.94 9.50
N PRO A 200 16.03 -7.27 10.62
CA PRO A 200 15.65 -5.88 10.89
C PRO A 200 16.35 -4.85 10.00
N TYR A 201 17.41 -5.25 9.29
CA TYR A 201 18.44 -4.33 8.80
C TYR A 201 18.13 -3.60 7.48
N PHE A 202 16.99 -3.83 6.82
CA PHE A 202 16.82 -3.44 5.41
C PHE A 202 15.82 -2.31 5.10
N LEU A 203 15.06 -1.81 6.07
CA LEU A 203 14.17 -0.67 5.79
C LEU A 203 14.99 0.56 5.34
N PHE A 204 16.24 0.67 5.80
CA PHE A 204 17.08 1.86 5.61
C PHE A 204 18.41 1.63 4.88
N ALA A 205 18.76 0.38 4.56
CA ALA A 205 19.88 0.08 3.66
C ALA A 205 19.58 0.47 2.21
#